data_AF-A0A3D5MX01-F1
#
_entry.id   AF-A0A3D5MX01-F1
#
_cell.length_a   1.000
_cell.length_b   1.000
_cell.length_c   1.000
_cell.angle_alpha   90.00
_cell.angle_beta   90.00
_cell.angle_gamma   90.00
#
_symmetry.space_group_name_H-M   'P 1'
#
loop_
_entity.id
_entity.type
_entity.pdbx_description
1 polymer ?
#
loop_
_entity_poly.entity_id
_entity_poly.type
_entity_poly.pdbx_seq_one_letter_code
_entity_poly.pdbx_strand_id
1 'polypeptide(L)'
;MKMLKRTIACFIAAISILAFNVTASNAEWRASGSNWWYSEGSSYAVGWKQIDGEWYYFDSNGYMVTGWMQSDNGNWYYFYSNGMMAHDCNIGGYYLNSNGVWTSSSSNGGGYSSGSSYNSNKSQTAYLSATGKKYHSIPNCGKMNPNKATKTTVSEAEAQGYGRCSKCW
;
A
#
# COMPACT_ATOMS: atom_id res chain seq x y z
N MET A 1 -24.93 25.67 -76.37
CA MET A 1 -25.29 24.43 -75.66
C MET A 1 -25.26 24.74 -74.17
N LYS A 2 -26.34 25.10 -73.47
CA LYS A 2 -27.50 24.28 -73.04
C LYS A 2 -27.10 22.89 -72.50
N MET A 3 -27.16 22.81 -71.16
CA MET A 3 -27.51 21.66 -70.30
C MET A 3 -26.49 20.54 -70.07
N LEU A 4 -26.05 20.34 -68.82
CA LEU A 4 -26.64 19.30 -67.95
C LEU A 4 -26.12 19.44 -66.49
N LYS A 5 -27.01 19.81 -65.57
CA LYS A 5 -26.82 19.67 -64.13
C LYS A 5 -26.86 18.17 -63.76
N ARG A 6 -25.89 17.67 -63.00
CA ARG A 6 -26.02 16.41 -62.24
C ARG A 6 -25.56 16.65 -60.80
N THR A 7 -26.53 16.79 -59.90
CA THR A 7 -26.35 16.59 -58.46
C THR A 7 -26.95 15.23 -58.08
N ILE A 8 -26.32 14.56 -57.10
CA ILE A 8 -26.76 13.52 -56.12
C ILE A 8 -25.43 12.88 -55.64
N ALA A 9 -24.75 13.37 -54.60
CA ALA A 9 -24.98 13.23 -53.16
C ALA A 9 -24.72 11.81 -52.59
N CYS A 10 -23.49 11.53 -52.15
CA CYS A 10 -23.19 10.55 -51.09
C CYS A 10 -22.04 11.08 -50.20
N PHE A 11 -22.42 11.44 -48.99
CA PHE A 11 -21.63 11.56 -47.77
C PHE A 11 -20.22 10.95 -47.81
N ILE A 12 -19.20 11.80 -47.83
CA ILE A 12 -18.21 11.74 -46.74
C ILE A 12 -18.21 13.12 -46.12
N ALA A 13 -19.29 13.36 -45.38
CA ALA A 13 -19.25 14.25 -44.25
C ALA A 13 -18.04 13.87 -43.42
N ALA A 14 -17.18 14.85 -43.13
CA ALA A 14 -16.23 14.78 -42.04
C ALA A 14 -15.49 13.43 -41.92
N ILE A 15 -14.26 13.34 -42.44
CA ILE A 15 -13.23 12.76 -41.58
C ILE A 15 -12.95 13.86 -40.54
N SER A 16 -13.93 14.23 -39.71
CA SER A 16 -14.12 13.62 -38.38
C SER A 16 -12.75 13.37 -37.83
N ILE A 17 -12.21 14.45 -37.27
CA ILE A 17 -11.13 14.46 -36.32
C ILE A 17 -11.45 13.36 -35.31
N LEU A 18 -11.01 12.13 -35.54
CA LEU A 18 -10.65 11.28 -34.40
C LEU A 18 -9.35 11.87 -33.90
N ALA A 19 -9.49 12.96 -33.14
CA ALA A 19 -8.69 13.08 -31.95
C ALA A 19 -9.01 11.81 -31.18
N PHE A 20 -8.21 10.76 -31.41
CA PHE A 20 -7.96 9.80 -30.36
C PHE A 20 -7.42 10.66 -29.24
N ASN A 21 -8.32 11.08 -28.36
CA ASN A 21 -7.94 11.34 -27.00
C ASN A 21 -7.36 10.00 -26.58
N VAL A 22 -6.05 9.81 -26.77
CA VAL A 22 -5.29 8.87 -25.96
C VAL A 22 -5.45 9.48 -24.58
N THR A 23 -6.56 9.17 -23.92
CA THR A 23 -6.65 9.26 -22.50
C THR A 23 -5.53 8.35 -22.07
N ALA A 24 -4.41 8.94 -21.66
CA ALA A 24 -3.38 8.20 -20.96
C ALA A 24 -4.13 7.39 -19.92
N SER A 25 -4.21 6.07 -20.13
CA SER A 25 -4.99 5.20 -19.26
C SER A 25 -4.35 5.34 -17.90
N ASN A 26 -5.02 6.08 -17.02
CA ASN A 26 -4.49 6.42 -15.72
C ASN A 26 -4.21 5.11 -14.98
N ALA A 27 -3.10 5.09 -14.27
CA ALA A 27 -2.75 3.92 -13.52
C ALA A 27 -3.76 3.73 -12.38
N GLU A 28 -4.25 2.51 -12.19
CA GLU A 28 -5.33 2.22 -11.26
C GLU A 28 -5.25 0.80 -10.72
N TRP A 29 -5.77 0.61 -9.51
CA TRP A 29 -5.91 -0.69 -8.90
C TRP A 29 -7.07 -1.47 -9.53
N ARG A 30 -6.83 -2.74 -9.82
CA ARG A 30 -7.81 -3.65 -10.39
C ARG A 30 -7.80 -4.98 -9.64
N ALA A 31 -8.96 -5.63 -9.60
CA ALA A 31 -9.15 -6.89 -8.90
C ALA A 31 -9.67 -7.98 -9.85
N SER A 32 -9.18 -9.21 -9.65
CA SER A 32 -9.66 -10.43 -10.31
C SER A 32 -9.85 -11.49 -9.24
N GLY A 33 -11.09 -11.67 -8.78
CA GLY A 33 -11.40 -12.51 -7.61
C GLY A 33 -10.71 -11.98 -6.35
N SER A 34 -9.85 -12.81 -5.73
CA SER A 34 -9.05 -12.43 -4.56
C SER A 34 -7.71 -11.78 -4.91
N ASN A 35 -7.34 -11.74 -6.19
CA ASN A 35 -6.06 -11.20 -6.66
C ASN A 35 -6.20 -9.74 -7.05
N TRP A 36 -5.15 -8.96 -6.78
CA TRP A 36 -5.07 -7.54 -7.13
C TRP A 36 -3.94 -7.31 -8.12
N TRP A 37 -4.09 -6.33 -9.01
CA TRP A 37 -3.04 -5.88 -9.92
C TRP A 37 -3.16 -4.37 -10.14
N TYR A 38 -2.13 -3.76 -10.71
CA TYR A 38 -2.10 -2.33 -10.98
C TYR A 38 -1.93 -2.08 -12.47
N SER A 39 -2.93 -1.50 -13.12
CA SER A 39 -2.85 -1.19 -14.55
C SER A 39 -1.96 0.02 -14.77
N GLU A 40 -1.19 -0.01 -15.86
CA GLU A 40 -0.34 1.10 -16.30
C GLU A 40 -0.55 1.31 -17.79
N GLY A 41 -1.51 2.15 -18.14
CA GLY A 41 -1.84 2.35 -19.52
C GLY A 41 -2.54 1.13 -20.13
N SER A 42 -1.95 0.60 -21.22
CA SER A 42 -2.32 -0.68 -21.84
C SER A 42 -1.58 -1.89 -21.24
N SER A 43 -0.82 -1.69 -20.17
CA SER A 43 -0.01 -2.72 -19.47
C SER A 43 -0.43 -2.88 -18.00
N TYR A 44 0.34 -3.67 -17.25
CA TYR A 44 0.24 -3.85 -15.80
C TYR A 44 1.61 -3.80 -15.13
N ALA A 45 1.63 -3.49 -13.83
CA ALA A 45 2.83 -3.47 -13.03
C ALA A 45 3.38 -4.89 -12.81
N VAL A 46 4.72 -5.01 -12.87
CA VAL A 46 5.48 -6.23 -12.54
C VAL A 46 6.68 -5.82 -11.70
N GLY A 47 7.03 -6.62 -10.70
CA GLY A 47 8.12 -6.35 -9.78
C GLY A 47 7.81 -5.22 -8.80
N TRP A 48 8.86 -4.53 -8.35
CA TRP A 48 8.78 -3.45 -7.37
C TRP A 48 8.07 -2.21 -7.93
N LYS A 49 7.09 -1.69 -7.18
CA LYS A 49 6.39 -0.45 -7.55
C LYS A 49 6.10 0.40 -6.32
N GLN A 50 6.36 1.70 -6.44
CA GLN A 50 5.88 2.67 -5.47
C GLN A 50 4.56 3.28 -5.96
N ILE A 51 3.51 3.18 -5.15
CA ILE A 51 2.16 3.70 -5.44
C ILE A 51 1.69 4.47 -4.20
N ASP A 52 1.35 5.75 -4.37
CA ASP A 52 0.93 6.65 -3.29
C ASP A 52 1.90 6.71 -2.10
N GLY A 53 3.20 6.61 -2.38
CA GLY A 53 4.27 6.65 -1.37
C GLY A 53 4.60 5.30 -0.73
N GLU A 54 3.80 4.26 -0.99
CA GLU A 54 3.99 2.91 -0.43
C GLU A 54 4.62 1.96 -1.45
N TRP A 55 5.44 1.03 -0.97
CA TRP A 55 6.06 0.00 -1.82
C TRP A 55 5.19 -1.25 -1.93
N TYR A 56 5.06 -1.77 -3.15
CA TYR A 56 4.36 -3.00 -3.50
C TYR A 56 5.28 -3.86 -4.36
N TYR A 57 4.96 -5.15 -4.46
CA TYR A 57 5.59 -6.06 -5.40
C TYR A 57 4.53 -6.83 -6.16
N PHE A 58 4.69 -6.93 -7.47
CA PHE A 58 3.81 -7.68 -8.37
C PHE A 58 4.59 -8.86 -8.95
N ASP A 59 3.98 -10.04 -8.97
CA ASP A 59 4.58 -11.22 -9.58
C ASP A 59 4.71 -11.08 -11.11
N SER A 60 5.30 -12.09 -11.77
CA SER A 60 5.49 -12.07 -13.23
C SER A 60 4.18 -12.07 -14.03
N ASN A 61 3.05 -12.44 -13.41
CA ASN A 61 1.72 -12.37 -14.00
C ASN A 61 1.00 -11.05 -13.69
N GLY A 62 1.65 -10.15 -12.95
CA GLY A 62 1.12 -8.84 -12.56
C GLY A 62 0.26 -8.86 -11.30
N TYR A 63 0.20 -9.98 -10.56
CA TYR A 63 -0.56 -10.05 -9.33
C TYR A 63 0.23 -9.55 -8.12
N MET A 64 -0.41 -8.72 -7.30
CA MET A 64 0.13 -8.14 -6.09
C MET A 64 0.48 -9.23 -5.07
N VAL A 65 1.73 -9.23 -4.62
CA VAL A 65 2.25 -10.16 -3.63
C VAL A 65 1.84 -9.72 -2.22
N THR A 66 1.50 -10.70 -1.38
CA THR A 66 1.25 -10.55 0.05
C THR A 66 2.01 -11.62 0.83
N GLY A 67 2.31 -11.37 2.10
CA GLY A 67 3.09 -12.27 2.94
C GLY A 67 4.60 -12.17 2.72
N TRP A 68 5.33 -13.20 3.15
CA TRP A 68 6.78 -13.27 2.99
C TRP A 68 7.15 -13.58 1.54
N MET A 69 8.12 -12.83 1.01
CA MET A 69 8.66 -12.99 -0.33
C MET A 69 10.18 -12.93 -0.28
N GLN A 70 10.84 -13.86 -0.96
CA GLN A 70 12.28 -13.82 -1.18
C GLN A 70 12.55 -13.30 -2.59
N SER A 71 13.35 -12.24 -2.71
CA SER A 71 13.77 -11.71 -4.01
C SER A 71 14.93 -12.51 -4.59
N ASP A 72 15.18 -12.33 -5.89
CA ASP A 72 16.21 -13.07 -6.64
C ASP A 72 17.64 -12.91 -6.08
N ASN A 73 17.91 -11.82 -5.36
CA ASN A 73 19.20 -11.59 -4.69
C ASN A 73 19.29 -12.22 -3.28
N GLY A 74 18.29 -13.01 -2.86
CA GLY A 74 18.26 -13.72 -1.60
C GLY A 74 17.69 -12.93 -0.41
N ASN A 75 17.37 -11.65 -0.58
CA ASN A 75 16.75 -10.84 0.48
C ASN A 75 15.31 -11.27 0.73
N TRP A 76 14.87 -11.16 1.98
CA TRP A 76 13.47 -11.41 2.37
C TRP A 76 12.75 -10.10 2.67
N TYR A 77 11.50 -10.03 2.23
CA TYR A 77 10.58 -8.93 2.45
C TYR A 77 9.25 -9.48 2.95
N TYR A 78 8.47 -8.63 3.61
CA TYR A 78 7.11 -8.96 4.00
C TYR A 78 6.14 -7.94 3.45
N PHE A 79 5.04 -8.41 2.84
CA PHE A 79 3.95 -7.57 2.36
C PHE A 79 2.69 -7.82 3.20
N TYR A 80 2.03 -6.77 3.64
CA TYR A 80 0.77 -6.88 4.36
C TYR A 80 -0.34 -7.43 3.45
N SER A 81 -1.51 -7.75 4.02
CA SER A 81 -2.64 -8.28 3.25
C SER A 81 -3.20 -7.33 2.19
N ASN A 82 -2.87 -6.05 2.28
CA ASN A 82 -3.18 -5.03 1.27
C ASN A 82 -1.99 -4.77 0.31
N GLY A 83 -0.94 -5.60 0.35
CA GLY A 83 0.21 -5.55 -0.56
C GLY A 83 1.30 -4.55 -0.23
N MET A 84 1.15 -3.74 0.82
CA MET A 84 2.17 -2.78 1.23
C MET A 84 3.37 -3.49 1.85
N MET A 85 4.58 -3.07 1.49
CA MET A 85 5.84 -3.59 2.05
C MET A 85 6.01 -3.13 3.50
N ALA A 86 6.35 -4.07 4.37
CA ALA A 86 6.80 -3.78 5.72
C ALA A 86 8.25 -3.29 5.72
N HIS A 87 8.52 -2.25 6.49
CA HIS A 87 9.86 -1.73 6.74
C HIS A 87 9.92 -1.11 8.14
N ASP A 88 11.14 -1.05 8.69
CA ASP A 88 11.44 -0.57 10.05
C ASP A 88 10.52 -1.16 11.13
N CYS A 89 10.34 -2.49 11.10
CA CYS A 89 9.39 -3.16 11.98
C CYS A 89 9.72 -4.64 12.22
N ASN A 90 9.10 -5.23 13.25
CA ASN A 90 9.17 -6.66 13.51
C ASN A 90 7.89 -7.37 13.06
N ILE A 91 8.03 -8.38 12.21
CA ILE A 91 6.95 -9.29 11.80
C ILE A 91 7.26 -10.67 12.38
N GLY A 92 6.53 -11.09 13.42
CA GLY A 92 6.70 -12.43 13.99
C GLY A 92 8.10 -12.70 14.56
N GLY A 93 8.79 -11.67 15.06
CA GLY A 93 10.17 -11.78 15.58
C GLY A 93 11.27 -11.56 14.53
N TYR A 94 10.90 -11.32 13.28
CA TYR A 94 11.83 -10.99 12.19
C TYR A 94 11.83 -9.48 11.96
N TYR A 95 12.97 -8.81 12.15
CA TYR A 95 13.09 -7.38 11.90
C TYR A 95 13.36 -7.09 10.42
N LEU A 96 12.55 -6.21 9.83
CA LEU A 96 12.72 -5.64 8.51
C LEU A 96 13.31 -4.24 8.69
N ASN A 97 14.45 -3.97 8.07
CA ASN A 97 15.12 -2.67 8.17
C ASN A 97 14.35 -1.55 7.43
N SER A 98 14.90 -0.33 7.38
CA SER A 98 14.28 0.82 6.71
C SER A 98 13.99 0.62 5.22
N ASN A 99 14.68 -0.32 4.56
CA ASN A 99 14.45 -0.71 3.17
C ASN A 99 13.53 -1.93 3.03
N GLY A 100 12.94 -2.41 4.12
CA GLY A 100 12.06 -3.58 4.16
C GLY A 100 12.78 -4.92 4.05
N VAL A 101 14.12 -4.93 4.06
CA VAL A 101 14.91 -6.16 3.99
C VAL A 101 14.99 -6.77 5.39
N TRP A 102 14.64 -8.05 5.50
CA TRP A 102 14.86 -8.83 6.71
C TRP A 102 16.36 -8.95 7.00
N THR A 103 16.74 -8.72 8.25
CA THR A 103 18.11 -8.92 8.71
C THR A 103 18.13 -9.98 9.81
N SER A 104 19.07 -10.93 9.72
CA SER A 104 19.39 -11.89 10.79
C SER A 104 20.01 -11.18 12.01
N SER A 105 20.58 -10.01 11.77
CA SER A 105 21.14 -9.14 12.79
C SER A 105 20.05 -8.22 13.30
N SER A 106 19.64 -8.39 14.56
CA SER A 106 19.05 -7.31 15.36
C SER A 106 20.14 -6.25 15.58
N SER A 107 20.51 -5.50 14.54
CA SER A 107 21.44 -4.38 14.67
C SER A 107 20.75 -3.31 15.49
N ASN A 108 21.11 -3.27 16.78
CA ASN A 108 20.89 -2.21 17.76
C ASN A 108 20.49 -0.87 17.12
N GLY A 109 19.19 -0.60 17.12
CA GLY A 109 18.59 0.67 16.72
C GLY A 109 17.30 0.87 17.50
N GLY A 110 17.43 1.03 18.82
CA GLY A 110 16.32 1.13 19.76
C GLY A 110 15.87 -0.24 20.27
N GLY A 111 16.34 -0.62 21.45
CA GLY A 111 15.85 -1.80 22.13
C GLY A 111 14.33 -1.75 22.26
N TYR A 112 13.64 -2.63 21.54
CA TYR A 112 12.32 -3.05 21.96
C TYR A 112 12.51 -3.85 23.24
N SER A 113 12.28 -3.20 24.37
CA SER A 113 12.15 -3.86 25.66
C SER A 113 10.95 -4.82 25.59
N SER A 114 11.20 -6.06 25.15
CA SER A 114 10.37 -7.22 25.54
C SER A 114 10.56 -7.41 27.04
N GLY A 115 9.83 -6.60 27.79
CA GLY A 115 10.06 -6.39 29.21
C GLY A 115 9.82 -4.93 29.55
N SER A 116 8.60 -4.44 29.34
CA SER A 116 8.15 -3.27 30.08
C SER A 116 6.89 -3.69 30.84
N SER A 117 7.06 -3.86 32.15
CA SER A 117 6.00 -3.61 33.12
C SER A 117 5.10 -2.51 32.59
N TYR A 118 3.78 -2.70 32.62
CA TYR A 118 2.79 -1.67 32.30
C TYR A 118 3.25 -0.32 32.85
N ASN A 119 3.82 0.52 31.99
CA ASN A 119 4.29 1.83 32.39
C ASN A 119 3.07 2.73 32.27
N SER A 120 2.49 3.05 33.42
CA SER A 120 1.27 3.86 33.58
C SER A 120 1.42 5.32 33.13
N ASN A 121 2.46 5.66 32.37
CA ASN A 121 2.71 7.00 31.87
C ASN A 121 1.71 7.34 30.76
N LYS A 122 0.58 7.94 31.17
CA LYS A 122 -0.53 8.30 30.30
C LYS A 122 -0.16 9.33 29.21
N SER A 123 0.98 10.01 29.36
CA SER A 123 1.50 10.98 28.38
C SER A 123 2.27 10.36 27.21
N GLN A 124 2.47 9.04 27.18
CA GLN A 124 3.16 8.36 26.08
C GLN A 124 2.37 8.46 24.77
N THR A 125 3.07 8.58 23.64
CA THR A 125 2.46 8.53 22.30
C THR A 125 1.74 7.21 22.08
N ALA A 126 0.49 7.31 21.64
CA ALA A 126 -0.37 6.21 21.24
C ALA A 126 -0.78 6.41 19.78
N TYR A 127 -0.82 5.30 19.04
CA TYR A 127 -1.26 5.25 17.65
C TYR A 127 -2.63 4.57 17.60
N LEU A 128 -3.66 5.28 17.18
CA LEU A 128 -5.03 4.76 17.09
C LEU A 128 -5.19 3.88 15.86
N SER A 129 -5.76 2.69 16.04
CA SER A 129 -6.12 1.82 14.91
C SER A 129 -7.23 2.47 14.09
N ALA A 130 -7.06 2.48 12.77
CA ALA A 130 -8.13 2.84 11.84
C ALA A 130 -9.29 1.81 11.85
N THR A 131 -9.05 0.60 12.38
CA THR A 131 -10.04 -0.47 12.47
C THR A 131 -10.25 -0.89 13.93
N GLY A 132 -11.44 -0.64 14.46
CA GLY A 132 -11.79 -0.92 15.85
C GLY A 132 -11.19 0.05 16.87
N LYS A 133 -11.71 0.02 18.10
CA LYS A 133 -11.27 0.89 19.19
C LYS A 133 -10.04 0.34 19.90
N LYS A 134 -8.89 0.32 19.22
CA LYS A 134 -7.59 -0.07 19.79
C LYS A 134 -6.50 0.98 19.61
N TYR A 135 -5.61 1.14 20.60
CA TYR A 135 -4.41 1.95 20.47
C TYR A 135 -3.13 1.10 20.65
N HIS A 136 -2.06 1.57 20.04
CA HIS A 136 -0.79 0.86 19.90
C HIS A 136 0.35 1.75 20.42
N SER A 137 1.36 1.18 21.08
CA SER A 137 2.59 1.88 21.52
C SER A 137 3.51 2.22 20.35
N ILE A 138 3.29 1.57 19.21
CA ILE A 138 4.13 1.63 18.02
C ILE A 138 3.21 1.71 16.79
N PRO A 139 3.56 2.50 15.77
CA PRO A 139 2.65 2.87 14.68
C PRO A 139 2.29 1.72 13.73
N ASN A 140 3.04 0.63 13.80
CA ASN A 140 3.02 -0.50 12.85
C ASN A 140 2.77 -1.85 13.55
N CYS A 141 2.15 -1.84 14.74
CA CYS A 141 1.84 -3.07 15.46
C CYS A 141 0.69 -3.84 14.80
N GLY A 142 0.99 -5.01 14.23
CA GLY A 142 0.01 -5.91 13.62
C GLY A 142 -0.34 -5.51 12.18
N LYS A 143 -1.65 -5.53 11.83
CA LYS A 143 -2.16 -5.14 10.49
C LYS A 143 -2.41 -3.62 10.36
N MET A 144 -1.83 -2.81 11.24
CA MET A 144 -2.11 -1.37 11.31
C MET A 144 -1.28 -0.61 10.28
N ASN A 145 -1.92 0.29 9.53
CA ASN A 145 -1.23 1.20 8.62
C ASN A 145 -0.70 2.43 9.41
N PRO A 146 0.63 2.62 9.53
CA PRO A 146 1.23 3.71 10.29
C PRO A 146 0.96 5.11 9.68
N ASN A 147 0.72 5.19 8.38
CA ASN A 147 0.47 6.44 7.65
C ASN A 147 -1.00 6.88 7.71
N LYS A 148 -1.91 6.02 8.21
CA LYS A 148 -3.29 6.38 8.57
C LYS A 148 -3.54 6.38 10.08
N ALA A 149 -2.49 6.17 10.87
CA ALA A 149 -2.58 6.16 12.32
C ALA A 149 -2.75 7.58 12.87
N THR A 150 -3.88 7.85 13.54
CA THR A 150 -3.99 9.06 14.35
C THR A 150 -3.07 8.94 15.55
N LYS A 151 -2.18 9.92 15.72
CA LYS A 151 -1.27 10.02 16.86
C LYS A 151 -1.94 10.83 17.97
N THR A 152 -1.86 10.34 19.20
CA THR A 152 -2.44 10.97 20.40
C THR A 152 -1.66 10.49 21.63
N THR A 153 -2.08 10.84 22.84
CA THR A 153 -1.54 10.25 24.07
C THR A 153 -2.34 9.03 24.51
N VAL A 154 -1.74 8.14 25.32
CA VAL A 154 -2.45 7.02 25.94
C VAL A 154 -3.68 7.50 26.72
N SER A 155 -3.58 8.60 27.47
CA SER A 155 -4.72 9.21 28.19
C SER A 155 -5.87 9.57 27.27
N GLU A 156 -5.59 10.24 26.16
CA GLU A 156 -6.61 10.70 25.22
C GLU A 156 -7.26 9.52 24.49
N ALA A 157 -6.46 8.54 24.08
CA ALA A 157 -6.96 7.30 23.49
C ALA A 157 -7.96 6.59 24.43
N GLU A 158 -7.61 6.41 25.69
CA GLU A 158 -8.47 5.77 26.68
C GLU A 158 -9.71 6.61 27.02
N ALA A 159 -9.58 7.93 27.13
CA ALA A 159 -10.71 8.85 27.34
C ALA A 159 -11.72 8.79 26.17
N GLN A 160 -11.24 8.52 24.95
CA GLN A 160 -12.06 8.27 23.76
C GLN A 160 -12.60 6.83 23.67
N GLY A 161 -12.28 5.98 24.66
CA GLY A 161 -12.73 4.60 24.76
C GLY A 161 -11.94 3.60 23.91
N TYR A 162 -10.72 3.94 23.49
CA TYR A 162 -9.82 2.98 22.83
C TYR A 162 -9.18 2.06 23.86
N GLY A 163 -9.20 0.76 23.59
CA GLY A 163 -8.54 -0.25 24.41
C GLY A 163 -7.09 -0.51 23.98
N ARG A 164 -6.25 -0.97 24.89
CA ARG A 164 -4.88 -1.38 24.58
C ARG A 164 -4.84 -2.54 23.59
N CYS A 165 -3.91 -2.51 22.64
CA CYS A 165 -3.53 -3.68 21.84
C CYS A 165 -2.54 -4.55 22.63
N SER A 166 -2.92 -5.80 22.95
CA SER A 166 -2.12 -6.77 23.71
C SER A 166 -0.93 -7.36 22.94
N LYS A 167 -0.72 -6.96 21.69
CA LYS A 167 0.42 -7.40 20.87
C LYS A 167 1.57 -6.40 20.86
N CYS A 168 1.32 -5.16 21.31
CA CYS A 168 2.31 -4.09 21.33
C CYS A 168 2.83 -3.79 22.75
N TRP A 169 2.27 -4.48 23.75
CA TRP A 169 2.50 -4.32 25.18
C TRP A 169 2.14 -5.60 25.94
#